data_AF-A0A151GV46-F1
#
_entry.id   AF-A0A151GV46-F1
#
_cell.length_a   1.000
_cell.length_b   1.000
_cell.length_c   1.000
_cell.angle_alpha   90.00
_cell.angle_beta   90.00
_cell.angle_gamma   90.00
#
_symmetry.space_group_name_H-M   'P 1'
#
loop_
_entity.id
_entity.type
_entity.pdbx_description
1 polymer ?
#
loop_
_entity_poly.entity_id
_entity_poly.type
_entity_poly.pdbx_seq_one_letter_code
_entity_poly.pdbx_strand_id
1 'polypeptide(L)'
;MKVAGAIVLATCALAAGTANPFDASLDDIWRQTKRLAFKTEPPFNSSRFDSESRALAEAVIDGITNLELHSHAPADRDFVDRLARILGSLNYLHDRLDGVKSDVVQARACEGVHGVLAYLGEVFLHLTREIVATVPDHGLGGEVEVETGAMMQVLGDVRSDFSEDNCHAEANDDGSAATQS
;
A
#
# COMPACT_ATOMS: atom_id res chain seq x y z
N MET A 1 28.14 -47.68 -5.35
CA MET A 1 27.17 -46.74 -5.96
C MET A 1 26.39 -46.06 -4.84
N LYS A 2 26.82 -44.88 -4.34
CA LYS A 2 26.16 -44.16 -3.22
C LYS A 2 26.14 -42.63 -3.38
N VAL A 3 26.32 -42.10 -4.60
CA VAL A 3 26.43 -40.65 -4.84
C VAL A 3 25.22 -40.07 -5.59
N ALA A 4 24.36 -40.91 -6.17
CA ALA A 4 23.20 -40.42 -6.95
C ALA A 4 22.00 -39.98 -6.07
N GLY A 5 21.92 -40.43 -4.81
CA GLY A 5 20.78 -40.13 -3.93
C GLY A 5 20.86 -38.78 -3.19
N ALA A 6 22.05 -38.18 -3.08
CA ALA A 6 22.24 -36.92 -2.35
C ALA A 6 21.95 -35.69 -3.24
N ILE A 7 22.10 -35.80 -4.56
CA ILE A 7 21.90 -34.69 -5.49
C ILE A 7 20.41 -34.43 -5.72
N VAL A 8 19.56 -35.46 -5.68
CA VAL A 8 18.09 -35.31 -5.84
C VAL A 8 17.44 -34.71 -4.58
N LEU A 9 17.97 -34.99 -3.39
CA LEU A 9 17.49 -34.36 -2.15
C LEU A 9 17.96 -32.90 -2.00
N ALA A 10 19.13 -32.56 -2.56
CA ALA A 10 19.62 -31.18 -2.58
C ALA A 10 18.81 -30.26 -3.52
N THR A 11 18.30 -30.77 -4.64
CA THR A 11 17.45 -29.98 -5.55
C THR A 11 16.02 -29.75 -5.03
N CYS A 12 15.45 -30.68 -4.24
CA CYS A 12 14.17 -30.43 -3.56
C CYS A 12 14.32 -29.46 -2.37
N ALA A 13 15.46 -29.46 -1.67
CA ALA A 13 15.76 -28.46 -0.65
C ALA A 13 16.03 -27.06 -1.24
N LEU A 14 16.54 -26.98 -2.47
CA LEU A 14 16.72 -25.71 -3.17
C LEU A 14 15.39 -25.06 -3.60
N ALA A 15 14.33 -25.85 -3.79
CA ALA A 15 12.97 -25.35 -4.01
C ALA A 15 12.29 -24.86 -2.73
N ALA A 16 12.82 -25.19 -1.56
CA ALA A 16 12.41 -24.59 -0.28
C ALA A 16 13.15 -23.26 0.01
N GLY A 17 14.07 -22.85 -0.86
CA GLY A 17 14.81 -21.57 -0.78
C GLY A 17 14.54 -20.61 -1.94
N THR A 18 13.64 -20.95 -2.87
CA THR A 18 13.22 -20.01 -3.92
C THR A 18 12.19 -19.06 -3.33
N ALA A 19 12.58 -17.78 -3.19
CA ALA A 19 11.70 -16.70 -2.76
C ALA A 19 10.33 -16.79 -3.45
N ASN A 20 9.25 -16.61 -2.69
CA ASN A 20 7.91 -16.59 -3.27
C ASN A 20 7.85 -15.41 -4.25
N PRO A 21 7.49 -15.60 -5.53
CA PRO A 21 7.41 -14.51 -6.50
C PRO A 21 6.45 -13.39 -6.06
N PHE A 22 5.48 -13.70 -5.19
CA PHE A 22 4.60 -12.72 -4.59
C PHE A 22 5.32 -11.80 -3.59
N ASP A 23 6.38 -12.26 -2.91
CA ASP A 23 7.18 -11.41 -2.02
C ASP A 23 7.81 -10.25 -2.79
N ALA A 24 8.29 -10.51 -4.01
CA ALA A 24 8.86 -9.49 -4.88
C ALA A 24 7.79 -8.47 -5.32
N SER A 25 6.54 -8.90 -5.49
CA SER A 25 5.42 -7.99 -5.76
C SER A 25 5.12 -7.09 -4.56
N LEU A 26 5.11 -7.63 -3.33
CA LEU A 26 4.92 -6.81 -2.13
C LEU A 26 6.04 -5.78 -1.95
N ASP A 27 7.29 -6.16 -2.22
CA ASP A 27 8.42 -5.22 -2.17
C ASP A 27 8.32 -4.15 -3.27
N ASP A 28 7.78 -4.46 -4.45
CA ASP A 28 7.51 -3.44 -5.49
C ASP A 28 6.38 -2.49 -5.09
N ILE A 29 5.25 -3.01 -4.58
CA ILE A 29 4.14 -2.19 -4.08
C ILE A 29 4.63 -1.23 -3.00
N TRP A 30 5.42 -1.72 -2.05
CA TRP A 30 6.06 -0.88 -1.03
C TRP A 30 6.94 0.22 -1.66
N ARG A 31 7.78 -0.14 -2.64
CA ARG A 31 8.65 0.80 -3.35
C ARG A 31 7.85 1.87 -4.09
N GLN A 32 6.81 1.49 -4.84
CA GLN A 32 5.98 2.45 -5.58
C GLN A 32 5.18 3.34 -4.64
N THR A 33 4.69 2.82 -3.52
CA THR A 33 3.99 3.63 -2.51
C THR A 33 4.91 4.70 -1.93
N LYS A 34 6.13 4.31 -1.54
CA LYS A 34 7.15 5.28 -1.10
C LYS A 34 7.52 6.29 -2.18
N ARG A 35 7.60 5.85 -3.44
CA ARG A 35 7.92 6.72 -4.57
C ARG A 35 6.82 7.75 -4.79
N LEU A 36 5.55 7.34 -4.77
CA LEU A 36 4.40 8.25 -4.85
C LEU A 36 4.45 9.29 -3.72
N ALA A 37 4.66 8.85 -2.48
CA ALA A 37 4.77 9.75 -1.33
C ALA A 37 5.91 10.77 -1.49
N PHE A 38 7.11 10.31 -1.89
CA PHE A 38 8.26 11.18 -2.11
C PHE A 38 8.06 12.16 -3.28
N LYS A 39 7.41 11.70 -4.36
CA LYS A 39 7.16 12.55 -5.54
C LYS A 39 6.05 13.57 -5.32
N THR A 40 5.25 13.40 -4.27
CA THR A 40 4.22 14.33 -3.81
C THR A 40 4.79 15.51 -3.01
N GLU A 41 6.12 15.62 -2.85
CA GLU A 41 6.77 16.75 -2.17
C GLU A 41 6.44 18.13 -2.78
N PRO A 42 6.36 19.19 -1.94
CA PRO A 42 6.11 20.55 -2.40
C PRO A 42 7.12 21.02 -3.47
N PRO A 43 6.68 21.76 -4.50
CA PRO A 43 5.28 22.06 -4.79
C PRO A 43 4.54 20.87 -5.40
N PHE A 44 3.26 20.71 -5.04
CA PHE A 44 2.40 19.67 -5.62
C PHE A 44 2.35 19.77 -7.15
N ASN A 45 2.39 18.63 -7.83
CA ASN A 45 2.27 18.53 -9.28
C ASN A 45 1.33 17.38 -9.65
N SER A 46 0.14 17.72 -10.16
CA SER A 46 -0.90 16.75 -10.50
C SER A 46 -0.44 15.72 -11.54
N SER A 47 0.22 16.13 -12.61
CA SER A 47 0.68 15.20 -13.65
C SER A 47 1.69 14.17 -13.11
N ARG A 48 2.55 14.59 -12.19
CA ARG A 48 3.50 13.70 -11.51
C ARG A 48 2.78 12.76 -10.55
N PHE A 49 1.85 13.29 -9.76
CA PHE A 49 1.01 12.49 -8.86
C PHE A 49 0.24 11.41 -9.63
N ASP A 50 -0.40 11.77 -10.74
CA ASP A 50 -1.13 10.84 -11.61
C ASP A 50 -0.21 9.75 -12.18
N SER A 51 0.95 10.14 -12.70
CA SER A 51 1.91 9.19 -13.29
C SER A 51 2.44 8.20 -12.25
N GLU A 52 2.76 8.67 -11.05
CA GLU A 52 3.30 7.81 -9.98
C GLU A 52 2.20 6.94 -9.36
N SER A 53 0.96 7.43 -9.32
CA SER A 53 -0.21 6.65 -8.89
C SER A 53 -0.54 5.51 -9.86
N ARG A 54 -0.39 5.73 -11.17
CA ARG A 54 -0.52 4.66 -12.17
C ARG A 54 0.54 3.57 -11.98
N ALA A 55 1.79 3.96 -11.74
CA ALA A 55 2.87 2.99 -11.47
C ALA A 55 2.60 2.16 -10.20
N LEU A 56 2.04 2.79 -9.16
CA LEU A 56 1.59 2.05 -7.98
C LEU A 56 0.45 1.09 -8.31
N ALA A 57 -0.57 1.55 -9.03
CA ALA A 57 -1.70 0.68 -9.41
C ALA A 57 -1.24 -0.53 -10.25
N GLU A 58 -0.34 -0.32 -11.20
CA GLU A 58 0.27 -1.39 -12.01
C GLU A 58 0.99 -2.42 -11.11
N ALA A 59 1.80 -1.97 -10.15
CA ALA A 59 2.47 -2.88 -9.22
C ALA A 59 1.50 -3.70 -8.36
N VAL A 60 0.37 -3.12 -7.96
CA VAL A 60 -0.67 -3.84 -7.21
C VAL A 60 -1.38 -4.86 -8.09
N ILE A 61 -1.71 -4.51 -9.35
CA ILE A 61 -2.32 -5.43 -10.33
C ILE A 61 -1.40 -6.60 -10.66
N ASP A 62 -0.10 -6.33 -10.85
CA ASP A 62 0.91 -7.37 -11.05
C ASP A 62 1.01 -8.28 -9.81
N GLY A 63 0.92 -7.70 -8.61
CA GLY A 63 0.85 -8.45 -7.36
C GLY A 63 -0.34 -9.38 -7.27
N ILE A 64 -1.54 -8.91 -7.63
CA ILE A 64 -2.76 -9.73 -7.71
C ILE A 64 -2.54 -10.89 -8.68
N THR A 65 -2.05 -10.59 -9.89
CA THR A 65 -1.81 -11.59 -10.94
C THR A 65 -0.81 -12.66 -10.47
N ASN A 66 0.28 -12.26 -9.81
CA ASN A 66 1.27 -13.20 -9.27
C ASN A 66 0.68 -14.05 -8.14
N LEU A 67 -0.15 -13.46 -7.26
CA LEU A 67 -0.81 -14.21 -6.19
C LEU A 67 -1.73 -15.30 -6.76
N GLU A 68 -2.56 -14.94 -7.75
CA GLU A 68 -3.46 -15.89 -8.42
C GLU A 68 -2.69 -17.04 -9.09
N LEU A 69 -1.59 -16.73 -9.78
CA LEU A 69 -0.76 -17.72 -10.49
C LEU A 69 -0.03 -18.69 -9.56
N HIS A 70 0.34 -18.25 -8.36
CA HIS A 70 1.16 -19.04 -7.43
C HIS A 70 0.36 -19.65 -6.27
N SER A 71 -0.91 -19.25 -6.11
CA SER A 71 -1.99 -19.87 -5.32
C SER A 71 -1.74 -20.12 -3.83
N HIS A 72 -0.56 -19.79 -3.29
CA HIS A 72 -0.23 -19.85 -1.86
C HIS A 72 0.54 -18.57 -1.47
N ALA A 73 -0.17 -17.59 -0.92
CA ALA A 73 0.49 -16.50 -0.21
C ALA A 73 1.38 -17.10 0.90
N PRO A 74 2.61 -16.62 1.09
CA PRO A 74 3.38 -17.01 2.26
C PRO A 74 2.62 -16.56 3.51
N ALA A 75 2.51 -17.44 4.50
CA ALA A 75 1.86 -17.14 5.78
C ALA A 75 2.88 -17.28 6.90
N ASP A 76 3.96 -16.50 6.80
CA ASP A 76 5.03 -16.43 7.79
C ASP A 76 5.20 -15.00 8.32
N ARG A 77 6.09 -14.84 9.30
CA ARG A 77 6.35 -13.54 9.92
C ARG A 77 6.88 -12.51 8.92
N ASP A 78 7.72 -12.97 8.01
CA ASP A 78 8.34 -12.19 6.95
C ASP A 78 7.29 -11.58 6.01
N PHE A 79 6.22 -12.32 5.73
CA PHE A 79 5.07 -11.84 4.98
C PHE A 79 4.31 -10.75 5.72
N VAL A 80 3.99 -10.95 7.01
CA VAL A 80 3.32 -9.92 7.83
C VAL A 80 4.17 -8.64 7.89
N ASP A 81 5.48 -8.78 8.08
CA ASP A 81 6.40 -7.63 8.12
C ASP A 81 6.49 -6.91 6.76
N ARG A 82 6.23 -7.58 5.62
CA ARG A 82 6.06 -6.94 4.30
C ARG A 82 4.79 -6.10 4.24
N LEU A 83 3.67 -6.61 4.72
CA LEU A 83 2.40 -5.87 4.78
C LEU A 83 2.54 -4.62 5.67
N ALA A 84 3.16 -4.77 6.85
CA ALA A 84 3.43 -3.65 7.75
C ALA A 84 4.33 -2.57 7.11
N ARG A 85 5.30 -2.95 6.26
CA ARG A 85 6.11 -1.99 5.49
C ARG A 85 5.28 -1.22 4.47
N ILE A 86 4.35 -1.87 3.78
CA ILE A 86 3.41 -1.22 2.86
C ILE A 86 2.52 -0.24 3.64
N LEU A 87 1.93 -0.68 4.76
CA LEU A 87 1.15 0.17 5.66
C LEU A 87 1.93 1.41 6.12
N GLY A 88 3.18 1.23 6.56
CA GLY A 88 4.04 2.35 6.93
C GLY A 88 4.27 3.34 5.78
N SER A 89 4.37 2.85 4.54
CA SER A 89 4.49 3.71 3.36
C SER A 89 3.18 4.42 2.95
N LEU A 90 2.02 3.82 3.22
CA LEU A 90 0.72 4.45 3.03
C LEU A 90 0.49 5.59 4.04
N ASN A 91 0.86 5.37 5.31
CA ASN A 91 0.83 6.44 6.32
C ASN A 91 1.75 7.59 5.92
N TYR A 92 2.96 7.28 5.43
CA TYR A 92 3.86 8.32 4.92
C TYR A 92 3.30 9.05 3.70
N LEU A 93 2.58 8.38 2.81
CA LEU A 93 1.86 9.02 1.71
C LEU A 93 0.78 9.98 2.25
N HIS A 94 0.03 9.56 3.27
CA HIS A 94 -0.97 10.39 3.95
C HIS A 94 -0.37 11.68 4.46
N ASP A 95 0.68 11.59 5.28
CA ASP A 95 1.38 12.75 5.84
C ASP A 95 1.88 13.71 4.75
N ARG A 96 2.36 13.15 3.63
CA ARG A 96 2.85 13.96 2.51
C ARG A 96 1.74 14.68 1.77
N LEU A 97 0.61 14.02 1.56
CA LEU A 97 -0.56 14.62 0.93
C LEU A 97 -1.18 15.71 1.81
N ASP A 98 -1.26 15.49 3.12
CA ASP A 98 -1.70 16.50 4.08
C ASP A 98 -0.79 17.74 4.02
N GLY A 99 0.53 17.53 4.04
CA GLY A 99 1.52 18.60 3.93
C GLY A 99 1.49 19.41 2.64
N VAL A 100 0.84 18.92 1.57
CA VAL A 100 0.64 19.64 0.29
C VAL A 100 -0.82 19.99 0.00
N LYS A 101 -1.73 19.80 0.96
CA LYS A 101 -3.16 20.02 0.76
C LYS A 101 -3.48 21.43 0.25
N SER A 102 -2.81 22.46 0.79
CA SER A 102 -2.93 23.84 0.30
C SER A 102 -2.57 23.98 -1.18
N ASP A 103 -1.48 23.34 -1.64
CA ASP A 103 -1.06 23.40 -3.05
C ASP A 103 -2.07 22.69 -3.96
N VAL A 104 -2.61 21.55 -3.52
CA VAL A 104 -3.67 20.80 -4.21
C VAL A 104 -4.92 21.66 -4.40
N VAL A 105 -5.35 22.37 -3.34
CA VAL A 105 -6.50 23.28 -3.38
C VAL A 105 -6.25 24.45 -4.32
N GLN A 106 -5.09 25.11 -4.21
CA GLN A 106 -4.71 26.23 -5.08
C GLN A 106 -4.65 25.82 -6.56
N ALA A 107 -4.18 24.60 -6.83
CA ALA A 107 -4.15 24.00 -8.16
C ALA A 107 -5.51 23.49 -8.65
N ARG A 108 -6.58 23.56 -7.84
CA ARG A 108 -7.92 23.01 -8.12
C ARG A 108 -7.88 21.52 -8.48
N ALA A 109 -7.04 20.76 -7.79
CA ALA A 109 -6.77 19.37 -8.08
C ALA A 109 -7.44 18.37 -7.09
N CYS A 110 -8.24 18.85 -6.13
CA CYS A 110 -8.89 18.02 -5.12
C CYS A 110 -9.68 16.84 -5.72
N GLU A 111 -10.55 17.11 -6.70
CA GLU A 111 -11.37 16.08 -7.36
C GLU A 111 -10.49 15.03 -8.05
N GLY A 112 -9.43 15.46 -8.73
CA GLY A 112 -8.47 14.56 -9.39
C GLY A 112 -7.74 13.67 -8.40
N VAL A 113 -7.21 14.25 -7.31
CA VAL A 113 -6.53 13.52 -6.25
C VAL A 113 -7.49 12.53 -5.57
N HIS A 114 -8.70 12.96 -5.22
CA HIS A 114 -9.73 12.10 -4.66
C HIS A 114 -10.08 10.93 -5.58
N GLY A 115 -10.25 11.18 -6.89
CA GLY A 115 -10.54 10.14 -7.89
C GLY A 115 -9.41 9.12 -8.01
N VAL A 116 -8.15 9.57 -8.01
CA VAL A 116 -6.97 8.69 -8.04
C VAL A 116 -6.87 7.84 -6.78
N LEU A 117 -7.08 8.44 -5.60
CA LEU A 117 -7.07 7.72 -4.32
C LEU A 117 -8.21 6.70 -4.22
N ALA A 118 -9.39 7.01 -4.76
CA ALA A 118 -10.51 6.08 -4.87
C ALA A 118 -10.14 4.86 -5.72
N TYR A 119 -9.53 5.07 -6.89
CA TYR A 119 -9.05 3.99 -7.75
C TYR A 119 -7.98 3.13 -7.07
N LEU A 120 -6.98 3.76 -6.44
CA LEU A 120 -5.98 3.01 -5.66
C LEU A 120 -6.62 2.20 -4.54
N GLY A 121 -7.58 2.77 -3.82
CA GLY A 121 -8.37 2.07 -2.80
C GLY A 121 -9.06 0.82 -3.34
N GLU A 122 -9.68 0.87 -4.53
CA GLU A 122 -10.32 -0.28 -5.15
C GLU A 122 -9.33 -1.40 -5.50
N VAL A 123 -8.17 -1.04 -6.06
CA VAL A 123 -7.14 -2.02 -6.45
C VAL A 123 -6.50 -2.66 -5.21
N PHE A 124 -6.20 -1.88 -4.17
CA PHE A 124 -5.73 -2.41 -2.88
C PHE A 124 -6.79 -3.28 -2.18
N LEU A 125 -8.06 -2.91 -2.26
CA LEU A 125 -9.15 -3.73 -1.73
C LEU A 125 -9.20 -5.10 -2.41
N HIS A 126 -8.96 -5.15 -3.71
CA HIS A 126 -8.87 -6.41 -4.44
C HIS A 126 -7.69 -7.25 -3.95
N LEU A 127 -6.48 -6.66 -3.89
CA LEU A 127 -5.29 -7.36 -3.41
C LEU A 127 -5.48 -7.92 -1.99
N THR A 128 -5.99 -7.11 -1.07
CA THR A 128 -6.19 -7.53 0.34
C THR A 128 -7.18 -8.69 0.46
N ARG A 129 -8.26 -8.69 -0.34
CA ARG A 129 -9.20 -9.82 -0.39
C ARG A 129 -8.55 -11.10 -0.89
N GLU A 130 -7.75 -11.02 -1.95
CA GLU A 130 -7.04 -12.17 -2.49
C GLU A 130 -6.00 -12.70 -1.49
N ILE A 131 -5.27 -11.81 -0.80
CA ILE A 131 -4.34 -12.21 0.27
C ILE A 131 -5.08 -12.96 1.37
N VAL A 132 -6.16 -12.39 1.92
CA VAL A 132 -6.93 -13.01 3.00
C VAL A 132 -7.54 -14.35 2.57
N ALA A 133 -8.01 -14.45 1.33
CA ALA A 133 -8.58 -15.68 0.80
C ALA A 133 -7.55 -16.81 0.58
N THR A 134 -6.29 -16.47 0.34
CA THR A 134 -5.22 -17.43 -0.02
C THR A 134 -4.24 -17.73 1.12
N VAL A 135 -4.18 -16.89 2.15
CA VAL A 135 -3.36 -17.14 3.34
C VAL A 135 -3.95 -18.31 4.12
N PRO A 136 -3.22 -19.43 4.28
CA PRO A 136 -3.70 -20.55 5.08
C PRO A 136 -3.84 -20.16 6.56
N ASP A 137 -4.85 -20.72 7.23
CA ASP A 137 -5.23 -20.45 8.63
C ASP A 137 -4.25 -21.08 9.64
N HIS A 138 -2.94 -20.81 9.47
CA HIS A 138 -1.84 -21.34 10.28
C HIS A 138 -1.48 -20.43 11.47
N GLY A 139 -2.43 -19.64 11.97
CA GLY A 139 -2.28 -18.80 13.16
C GLY A 139 -1.82 -17.36 12.91
N LEU A 140 -1.43 -17.01 11.68
CA LEU A 140 -1.10 -15.62 11.29
C LEU A 140 -2.23 -14.92 10.52
N GLY A 141 -3.33 -15.62 10.21
CA GLY A 141 -4.46 -15.03 9.47
C GLY A 141 -5.02 -13.77 10.13
N GLY A 142 -5.14 -13.77 11.46
CA GLY A 142 -5.58 -12.58 12.20
C GLY A 142 -4.63 -11.39 12.10
N GLU A 143 -3.31 -11.62 12.07
CA GLU A 143 -2.34 -10.52 11.86
C GLU A 143 -2.42 -9.97 10.43
N VAL A 144 -2.58 -10.84 9.44
CA VAL A 144 -2.78 -10.44 8.04
C VAL A 144 -4.06 -9.61 7.88
N GLU A 145 -5.18 -10.03 8.48
CA GLU A 145 -6.43 -9.27 8.47
C GLU A 145 -6.28 -7.89 9.14
N VAL A 146 -5.54 -7.80 10.24
CA VAL A 146 -5.25 -6.52 10.92
C VAL A 146 -4.45 -5.58 10.02
N GLU A 147 -3.34 -6.05 9.45
CA GLU A 147 -2.50 -5.22 8.59
C GLU A 147 -3.24 -4.78 7.32
N THR A 148 -3.96 -5.70 6.67
CA THR A 148 -4.75 -5.40 5.46
C THR A 148 -5.93 -4.47 5.76
N GLY A 149 -6.61 -4.64 6.89
CA GLY A 149 -7.65 -3.73 7.35
C GLY A 149 -7.11 -2.32 7.61
N ALA A 150 -5.96 -2.20 8.26
CA ALA A 150 -5.31 -0.92 8.51
C ALA A 150 -4.89 -0.21 7.21
N MET A 151 -4.39 -0.95 6.21
CA MET A 151 -4.09 -0.38 4.89
C MET A 151 -5.33 0.22 4.23
N MET A 152 -6.46 -0.49 4.29
CA MET A 152 -7.72 -0.01 3.74
C MET A 152 -8.27 1.21 4.48
N GLN A 153 -8.08 1.26 5.81
CA GLN A 153 -8.46 2.41 6.61
C GLN A 153 -7.66 3.65 6.19
N VAL A 154 -6.33 3.57 6.11
CA VAL A 154 -5.47 4.70 5.71
C VAL A 154 -5.86 5.21 4.33
N LEU A 155 -6.08 4.33 3.35
CA LEU A 155 -6.51 4.73 2.00
C LEU A 155 -7.88 5.44 2.02
N GLY A 156 -8.80 4.99 2.87
CA GLY A 156 -10.10 5.63 3.08
C GLY A 156 -9.98 7.01 3.71
N ASP A 157 -9.14 7.15 4.74
CA ASP A 157 -8.91 8.40 5.46
C ASP A 157 -8.27 9.44 4.53
N VAL A 158 -7.17 9.09 3.85
CA VAL A 158 -6.50 9.97 2.88
C VAL A 158 -7.47 10.41 1.80
N ARG A 159 -8.27 9.49 1.23
CA ARG A 159 -9.28 9.84 0.24
C ARG A 159 -10.29 10.85 0.81
N SER A 160 -10.80 10.60 2.01
CA SER A 160 -11.80 11.46 2.66
C SER A 160 -11.31 12.91 2.79
N ASP A 161 -10.03 13.11 3.09
CA ASP A 161 -9.43 14.44 3.24
C ASP A 161 -9.48 15.31 1.97
N PHE A 162 -9.56 14.66 0.80
CA PHE A 162 -9.67 15.31 -0.51
C PHE A 162 -11.08 15.29 -1.11
N SER A 163 -12.09 14.84 -0.36
CA SER A 163 -13.49 15.03 -0.74
C SER A 163 -13.83 16.53 -0.89
N GLU A 164 -14.87 16.87 -1.65
CA GLU A 164 -15.24 18.27 -1.91
C GLU A 164 -15.41 19.07 -0.62
N ASP A 165 -16.11 18.50 0.36
CA ASP A 165 -16.37 19.12 1.66
C ASP A 165 -15.08 19.32 2.49
N ASN A 166 -14.20 18.30 2.53
CA ASN A 166 -13.01 18.32 3.39
C ASN A 166 -11.79 19.01 2.75
N CYS A 167 -11.73 19.08 1.42
CA CYS A 167 -10.61 19.74 0.73
C CYS A 167 -10.66 21.26 0.93
N HIS A 168 -11.86 21.82 1.11
CA HIS A 168 -12.10 23.24 1.30
C HIS A 168 -12.48 23.63 2.73
N ALA A 169 -12.70 22.66 3.62
CA ALA A 169 -12.83 22.93 5.04
C ALA A 169 -11.55 23.65 5.51
N GLU A 170 -11.67 24.95 5.81
CA GLU A 170 -10.59 25.72 6.43
C GLU A 170 -10.08 24.96 7.66
N ALA A 171 -8.77 25.09 7.93
CA ALA A 171 -8.14 24.65 9.17
C ALA A 171 -8.73 25.42 10.38
N ASN A 172 -10.00 25.17 10.69
CA ASN A 172 -10.78 25.82 11.74
C ASN A 172 -10.58 25.10 13.09
N ASP A 173 -9.35 24.66 13.36
CA ASP A 173 -8.96 24.17 14.68
C ASP A 173 -7.57 24.67 15.09
N ASP A 174 -7.23 25.92 14.75
CA ASP A 174 -6.30 26.69 15.56
C ASP A 174 -7.06 27.13 16.82
N GLY A 175 -7.09 26.24 17.80
CA GLY A 175 -7.65 26.45 19.13
C GLY A 175 -7.16 27.75 19.74
N SER A 176 -7.96 28.80 19.55
CA SER A 176 -7.89 30.07 20.25
C SER A 176 -8.17 29.84 21.74
N ALA A 177 -7.13 29.48 22.49
CA ALA A 177 -7.09 29.68 23.92
C ALA A 177 -6.56 31.09 24.23
N ALA A 178 -7.25 32.11 23.74
CA ALA A 178 -7.14 33.46 24.29
C ALA A 178 -7.86 33.49 25.65
N THR A 179 -7.16 33.11 26.72
CA THR A 179 -7.62 33.39 28.08
C THR A 179 -7.13 34.79 28.45
N GLN A 180 -8.01 35.78 28.32
CA GLN A 180 -7.92 37.05 29.04
C GLN A 180 -9.19 37.19 29.89
N SER A 181 -9.04 37.12 31.21
CA SER A 181 -9.81 37.85 32.22
C SER A 181 -9.10 37.73 33.55
#